data_AF-A0A6N7VYY9-F1
#
_entry.id   AF-A0A6N7VYY9-F1
#
_cell.length_a   1.000
_cell.length_b   1.000
_cell.length_c   1.000
_cell.angle_alpha   90.00
_cell.angle_beta   90.00
_cell.angle_gamma   90.00
#
_symmetry.space_group_name_H-M   'P 1'
#
loop_
_entity.id
_entity.type
_entity.pdbx_description
1 polymer ?
#
loop_
_entity_poly.entity_id
_entity_poly.type
_entity_poly.pdbx_seq_one_letter_code
_entity_poly.pdbx_strand_id
1 'polypeptide(L)'
;MVTVNALLSEMLYSGEVQEGGNAPSGGGRPSMQYRYNYDYRTVAVVYGHQLEGRSYIHTLAVNLDGKKLWERQEYMEEIGPESFDSAMDEVFAAFGNTGLIAFGLPGEAIGNEVIINDFKGLEGRVFLPRLRERY
;
A
#
# COMPACT_ATOMS: atom_id res chain seq x y z
N MET A 1 -17.50 -19.19 15.74
CA MET A 1 -18.41 -18.04 15.56
C MET A 1 -17.69 -16.83 16.11
N VAL A 2 -17.27 -15.88 15.26
CA VAL A 2 -16.69 -14.61 15.73
C VAL A 2 -17.85 -13.67 16.03
N THR A 3 -17.85 -13.07 17.23
CA THR A 3 -18.82 -12.03 17.59
C THR A 3 -18.24 -10.66 17.28
N VAL A 4 -19.09 -9.65 17.09
CA VAL A 4 -18.65 -8.26 16.86
C VAL A 4 -17.73 -7.78 17.99
N ASN A 5 -18.02 -8.15 19.24
CA ASN A 5 -17.18 -7.80 20.39
C ASN A 5 -15.80 -8.47 20.35
N ALA A 6 -15.71 -9.73 19.93
CA ALA A 6 -14.44 -10.43 19.81
C ALA A 6 -13.54 -9.78 18.74
N LEU A 7 -14.11 -9.47 17.56
CA LEU A 7 -13.39 -8.79 16.49
C LEU A 7 -12.93 -7.39 16.91
N LEU A 8 -13.80 -6.57 17.50
CA LEU A 8 -13.44 -5.24 17.99
C LEU A 8 -12.34 -5.28 19.05
N SER A 9 -12.39 -6.26 19.97
CA SER A 9 -11.34 -6.43 20.98
C SER A 9 -9.98 -6.74 20.35
N GLU A 10 -9.95 -7.55 19.31
CA GLU A 10 -8.73 -7.87 18.56
C GLU A 10 -8.19 -6.64 17.81
N MET A 11 -9.05 -5.88 17.16
CA MET A 11 -8.66 -4.65 16.44
C MET A 11 -8.19 -3.53 17.38
N LEU A 12 -8.76 -3.44 18.59
CA LEU A 12 -8.27 -2.53 19.63
C LEU A 12 -6.90 -2.98 20.15
N TYR A 13 -6.73 -4.27 20.39
CA TYR A 13 -5.46 -4.84 20.84
C TYR A 13 -4.35 -4.65 19.82
N SER A 14 -4.65 -4.79 18.53
CA SER A 14 -3.70 -4.57 17.44
C SER A 14 -3.41 -3.08 17.19
N GLY A 15 -4.28 -2.18 17.66
CA GLY A 15 -4.20 -0.73 17.38
C GLY A 15 -4.76 -0.33 16.01
N GLU A 16 -5.43 -1.25 15.31
CA GLU A 16 -6.16 -0.98 14.06
C GLU A 16 -7.39 -0.11 14.29
N VAL A 17 -7.99 -0.21 15.47
CA VAL A 17 -9.11 0.61 15.92
C VAL A 17 -8.72 1.35 17.20
N GLN A 18 -9.24 2.56 17.36
CA GLN A 18 -9.11 3.39 18.56
C GLN A 18 -10.49 3.74 19.11
N GLU A 19 -10.58 3.94 20.42
CA GLU A 19 -11.81 4.42 21.05
C GLU A 19 -12.03 5.90 20.71
N GLY A 20 -13.20 6.22 20.16
CA GLY A 20 -13.62 7.55 19.73
C GLY A 20 -14.43 8.33 20.77
N GLY A 21 -14.57 7.79 21.99
CA GLY A 21 -15.40 8.35 23.05
C GLY A 21 -16.86 7.91 22.95
N ASN A 22 -17.74 8.56 23.72
CA ASN A 22 -19.16 8.19 23.79
C ASN A 22 -20.02 9.11 22.90
N ALA A 23 -20.91 8.52 22.12
CA ALA A 23 -21.94 9.26 21.39
C ALA A 23 -22.95 9.90 22.36
N PRO A 24 -23.46 11.12 22.08
CA PRO A 24 -24.48 11.76 22.89
C PRO A 24 -25.72 10.88 22.99
N SER A 25 -26.24 10.70 24.21
CA SER A 25 -27.43 9.87 24.44
C SER A 25 -28.70 10.69 24.25
N GLY A 26 -29.63 10.19 23.42
CA GLY A 26 -31.01 10.69 23.32
C GLY A 26 -31.99 10.08 24.34
N GLY A 27 -31.49 9.42 25.40
CA GLY A 27 -32.33 8.79 26.44
C GLY A 27 -31.92 7.37 26.88
N GLY A 28 -30.83 6.80 26.33
CA GLY A 28 -30.28 5.48 26.69
C GLY A 28 -28.86 5.53 27.30
N ARG A 29 -28.21 4.38 27.46
CA ARG A 29 -26.77 4.34 27.80
C ARG A 29 -25.97 4.90 26.61
N PRO A 30 -25.05 5.86 26.83
CA PRO A 30 -24.17 6.35 25.76
C PRO A 30 -23.44 5.18 25.08
N SER A 31 -23.44 5.18 23.75
CA SER A 31 -22.76 4.15 22.96
C SER A 31 -21.29 4.53 22.75
N MET A 32 -20.39 3.56 22.95
CA MET A 32 -18.98 3.75 22.63
C MET A 32 -18.81 3.85 21.11
N GLN A 33 -18.04 4.84 20.67
CA GLN A 33 -17.63 4.99 19.28
C GLN A 33 -16.25 4.39 19.08
N TYR A 34 -16.03 3.82 17.90
CA TYR A 34 -14.76 3.28 17.47
C TYR A 34 -14.36 3.96 16.17
N ARG A 35 -13.08 4.31 16.06
CA ARG A 35 -12.49 4.94 14.87
C ARG A 35 -11.43 4.01 14.31
N TYR A 36 -11.40 3.86 12.99
CA TYR A 36 -10.30 3.21 12.31
C TYR A 36 -9.02 4.07 12.41
N ASN A 37 -7.90 3.45 12.75
CA ASN A 37 -6.60 4.08 12.77
C ASN A 37 -5.99 4.02 11.35
N TYR A 38 -6.13 5.08 10.57
CA TYR A 38 -5.59 5.10 9.21
C TYR A 38 -4.07 4.96 9.13
N ASP A 39 -3.34 5.28 10.21
CA ASP A 39 -1.88 5.11 10.29
C ASP A 39 -1.48 3.70 10.75
N TYR A 40 -2.43 2.78 10.92
CA TYR A 40 -2.19 1.39 11.32
C TYR A 40 -1.25 0.66 10.36
N ARG A 41 -1.44 0.87 9.05
CA ARG A 41 -0.56 0.34 7.99
C ARG A 41 -0.20 1.43 6.99
N THR A 42 0.92 1.20 6.33
CA THR A 42 1.35 1.98 5.17
C THR A 42 1.24 1.12 3.92
N VAL A 43 0.94 1.74 2.78
CA VAL A 43 0.93 1.11 1.47
C VAL A 43 2.02 1.75 0.62
N ALA A 44 2.91 0.93 0.07
CA ALA A 44 3.86 1.33 -0.96
C ALA A 44 3.15 1.31 -2.32
N VAL A 45 3.14 2.41 -3.06
CA VAL A 45 2.50 2.50 -4.37
C VAL A 45 3.52 2.92 -5.41
N VAL A 46 3.62 2.16 -6.49
CA VAL A 46 4.41 2.53 -7.66
C VAL A 46 3.47 2.68 -8.84
N TYR A 47 3.53 3.83 -9.54
CA TYR A 47 2.82 4.01 -10.80
C TYR A 47 3.66 4.79 -11.78
N GLY A 48 3.43 4.55 -13.07
CA GLY A 48 4.25 5.10 -14.14
C GLY A 48 3.41 5.64 -15.27
N HIS A 49 3.89 6.72 -15.88
CA HIS A 49 3.33 7.25 -17.13
C HIS A 49 4.45 7.75 -18.04
N GLN A 50 4.12 7.99 -19.31
CA GLN A 50 5.05 8.62 -20.25
C GLN A 50 4.98 10.15 -20.10
N LEU A 51 6.12 10.78 -19.88
CA LEU A 51 6.30 12.23 -19.83
C LEU A 51 7.47 12.60 -20.74
N GLU A 52 7.22 13.46 -21.73
CA GLU A 52 8.23 13.87 -22.73
C GLU A 52 8.91 12.69 -23.48
N GLY A 53 8.17 11.60 -23.68
CA GLY A 53 8.67 10.39 -24.33
C GLY A 53 9.61 9.54 -23.46
N ARG A 54 9.66 9.82 -22.14
CA ARG A 54 10.42 9.07 -21.15
C ARG A 54 9.47 8.49 -20.10
N SER A 55 9.83 7.33 -19.56
CA SER A 55 9.07 6.74 -18.46
C SER A 55 9.31 7.55 -17.19
N TYR A 56 8.24 8.12 -16.64
CA TYR A 56 8.27 8.87 -15.40
C TYR A 56 7.52 8.08 -14.32
N ILE A 57 8.28 7.67 -13.30
CA ILE A 57 7.83 6.76 -12.25
C ILE A 57 7.66 7.54 -10.95
N HIS A 58 6.53 7.27 -10.30
CA HIS A 58 6.21 7.75 -8.96
C HIS A 58 6.24 6.57 -8.00
N THR A 59 6.96 6.71 -6.89
CA THR A 59 6.87 5.81 -5.75
C THR A 59 6.36 6.59 -4.55
N LEU A 60 5.30 6.11 -3.91
CA LEU A 60 4.64 6.73 -2.77
C LEU A 60 4.61 5.78 -1.57
N ALA A 61 4.68 6.34 -0.38
CA ALA A 61 4.15 5.71 0.82
C ALA A 61 2.89 6.47 1.26
N VAL A 62 1.78 5.75 1.42
CA VAL A 62 0.49 6.34 1.85
C VAL A 62 -0.06 5.60 3.06
N ASN A 63 -0.78 6.31 3.93
CA ASN A 63 -1.58 5.66 4.97
C ASN A 63 -2.91 5.10 4.40
N LEU A 64 -3.72 4.47 5.24
CA LEU A 64 -4.99 3.87 4.82
C LEU A 64 -6.12 4.88 4.52
N ASP A 65 -5.90 6.18 4.75
CA ASP A 65 -6.75 7.29 4.28
C ASP A 65 -6.30 7.81 2.91
N GLY A 66 -5.26 7.22 2.32
CA GLY A 66 -4.63 7.68 1.09
C GLY A 66 -3.76 8.93 1.28
N LYS A 67 -3.51 9.36 2.51
CA LYS A 67 -2.62 10.49 2.79
C LYS A 67 -1.19 10.10 2.42
N LYS A 68 -0.59 10.89 1.52
CA LYS A 68 0.82 10.76 1.12
C LYS A 68 1.74 11.12 2.29
N LEU A 69 2.52 10.14 2.74
CA LEU A 69 3.51 10.28 3.80
C LEU A 69 4.91 10.53 3.22
N TRP A 70 5.20 9.98 2.05
CA TRP A 70 6.47 10.09 1.35
C TRP A 70 6.28 9.92 -0.16
N GLU A 71 7.18 10.52 -0.95
CA GLU A 71 7.20 10.41 -2.40
C GLU A 71 8.63 10.51 -2.96
N ARG A 72 8.88 9.73 -4.01
CA ARG A 72 10.02 9.86 -4.93
C ARG A 72 9.51 9.81 -6.36
N GLN A 73 10.10 10.65 -7.20
CA GLN A 73 9.77 10.74 -8.62
C GLN A 73 11.06 10.70 -9.43
N GLU A 74 11.10 9.88 -10.47
CA GLU A 74 12.30 9.74 -11.30
C GLU A 74 11.99 9.34 -12.73
N TYR A 75 12.86 9.75 -13.65
CA TYR A 75 12.86 9.25 -15.01
C TYR A 75 13.65 7.94 -15.08
N MET A 76 13.08 6.96 -15.77
CA MET A 76 13.70 5.65 -15.99
C MET A 76 13.66 5.30 -17.48
N GLU A 77 14.80 4.84 -18.02
CA GLU A 77 14.90 4.44 -19.43
C GLU A 77 14.70 2.92 -19.58
N GLU A 78 15.43 2.13 -18.80
CA GLU A 78 15.33 0.66 -18.80
C GLU A 78 14.66 0.17 -17.52
N ILE A 79 13.35 -0.12 -17.61
CA ILE A 79 12.57 -0.65 -16.49
C ILE A 79 12.56 -2.18 -16.56
N GLY A 80 13.18 -2.79 -15.57
CA GLY A 80 13.22 -4.23 -15.33
C GLY A 80 12.86 -4.57 -13.89
N PRO A 81 12.97 -5.85 -13.49
CA PRO A 81 12.44 -6.30 -12.21
C PRO A 81 13.05 -5.56 -11.02
N GLU A 82 14.35 -5.22 -11.10
CA GLU A 82 15.13 -4.57 -10.02
C GLU A 82 14.95 -3.05 -9.97
N SER A 83 14.32 -2.43 -10.97
CA SER A 83 14.30 -0.97 -11.11
C SER A 83 13.68 -0.24 -9.92
N PHE A 84 12.74 -0.86 -9.20
CA PHE A 84 12.03 -0.22 -8.09
C PHE A 84 12.68 -0.45 -6.72
N ASP A 85 13.72 -1.28 -6.64
CA ASP A 85 14.30 -1.74 -5.38
C ASP A 85 14.76 -0.60 -4.47
N SER A 86 15.47 0.38 -5.02
CA SER A 86 16.00 1.51 -4.22
C SER A 86 14.87 2.30 -3.57
N ALA A 87 13.81 2.60 -4.32
CA ALA A 87 12.68 3.35 -3.79
C ALA A 87 11.87 2.51 -2.78
N MET A 88 11.74 1.21 -3.03
CA MET A 88 11.08 0.27 -2.12
C MET A 88 11.87 0.09 -0.82
N ASP A 89 13.19 -0.04 -0.87
CA ASP A 89 14.07 -0.11 0.30
C ASP A 89 13.93 1.15 1.16
N GLU A 90 13.85 2.33 0.56
CA GLU A 90 13.60 3.59 1.28
C GLU A 90 12.25 3.59 2.00
N VAL A 91 11.18 3.12 1.33
CA VAL A 91 9.84 3.02 1.94
C VAL A 91 9.84 2.03 3.10
N PHE A 92 10.40 0.83 2.92
CA PHE A 92 10.42 -0.20 3.96
C PHE A 92 11.35 0.15 5.14
N ALA A 93 12.42 0.90 4.89
CA ALA A 93 13.27 1.44 5.95
C ALA A 93 12.57 2.56 6.74
N ALA A 94 11.78 3.42 6.09
CA ALA A 94 11.08 4.52 6.73
C ALA A 94 9.78 4.10 7.43
N PHE A 95 9.07 3.10 6.89
CA PHE A 95 7.75 2.68 7.33
C PHE A 95 7.69 1.17 7.61
N GLY A 96 8.11 0.79 8.82
CA GLY A 96 8.12 -0.62 9.27
C GLY A 96 6.75 -1.29 9.38
N ASN A 97 5.66 -0.55 9.22
CA ASN A 97 4.28 -1.07 9.16
C ASN A 97 3.74 -1.18 7.73
N THR A 98 4.60 -1.12 6.71
CA THR A 98 4.18 -1.33 5.31
C THR A 98 3.59 -2.74 5.15
N GLY A 99 2.33 -2.82 4.73
CA GLY A 99 1.58 -4.08 4.66
C GLY A 99 1.15 -4.47 3.25
N LEU A 100 1.33 -3.58 2.27
CA LEU A 100 0.90 -3.79 0.89
C LEU A 100 1.83 -3.03 -0.06
N ILE A 101 2.10 -3.66 -1.19
CA ILE A 101 2.73 -3.03 -2.35
C ILE A 101 1.72 -3.04 -3.50
N ALA A 102 1.47 -1.90 -4.10
CA ALA A 102 0.55 -1.73 -5.21
C ALA A 102 1.28 -1.17 -6.44
N PHE A 103 1.04 -1.78 -7.60
CA PHE A 103 1.57 -1.32 -8.88
C PHE A 103 0.43 -0.84 -9.78
N GLY A 104 0.50 0.42 -10.20
CA GLY A 104 -0.33 1.02 -11.24
C GLY A 104 0.48 1.25 -12.50
N LEU A 105 0.89 0.18 -13.17
CA LEU A 105 1.68 0.23 -14.40
C LEU A 105 0.82 -0.13 -15.62
N PRO A 106 1.07 0.46 -16.80
CA PRO A 106 0.33 0.15 -18.02
C PRO A 106 0.63 -1.28 -18.50
N GLY A 107 -0.36 -2.17 -18.41
CA GLY A 107 -0.22 -3.57 -18.81
C GLY A 107 -1.31 -4.48 -18.23
N GLU A 108 -1.09 -5.78 -18.37
CA GLU A 108 -1.95 -6.83 -17.82
C GLU A 108 -1.10 -7.90 -17.13
N ALA A 109 -1.54 -8.33 -15.95
CA ALA A 109 -0.94 -9.42 -15.20
C ALA A 109 -2.00 -10.44 -14.82
N ILE A 110 -1.66 -11.73 -14.94
CA ILE A 110 -2.51 -12.86 -14.54
C ILE A 110 -1.77 -13.63 -13.46
N GLY A 111 -2.32 -13.60 -12.23
CA GLY A 111 -1.67 -14.22 -11.07
C GLY A 111 -0.34 -13.55 -10.76
N ASN A 112 0.76 -14.29 -10.94
CA ASN A 112 2.12 -13.83 -10.66
C ASN A 112 2.94 -13.57 -11.95
N GLU A 113 2.28 -13.53 -13.10
CA GLU A 113 2.92 -13.33 -14.39
C GLU A 113 2.42 -12.04 -15.03
N VAL A 114 3.35 -11.19 -15.47
CA VAL A 114 3.03 -10.02 -16.30
C VAL A 114 2.96 -10.49 -17.74
N ILE A 115 1.77 -10.45 -18.33
CA ILE A 115 1.52 -10.97 -19.68
C ILE A 115 1.94 -9.95 -20.73
N ILE A 116 1.60 -8.68 -20.49
CA ILE A 116 1.97 -7.57 -21.35
C ILE A 116 2.19 -6.32 -20.50
N ASN A 117 3.21 -5.55 -20.83
CA ASN A 117 3.44 -4.24 -20.23
C ASN A 117 4.10 -3.32 -21.26
N ASP A 118 3.93 -2.00 -21.09
CA ASP A 118 4.70 -1.04 -21.88
C ASP A 118 6.20 -1.13 -21.53
N PHE A 119 6.52 -1.52 -20.30
CA PHE A 119 7.87 -1.81 -19.84
C PHE A 119 8.22 -3.29 -20.08
N LYS A 120 8.78 -3.60 -21.25
CA LYS A 120 9.09 -4.98 -21.66
C LYS A 120 9.99 -5.76 -20.70
N GLY A 121 10.86 -5.09 -19.94
CA GLY A 121 11.68 -5.74 -18.91
C GLY A 121 10.88 -6.32 -17.75
N LEU A 122 9.60 -5.97 -17.58
CA LEU A 122 8.73 -6.50 -16.53
C LEU A 122 7.92 -7.73 -16.95
N GLU A 123 7.82 -8.03 -18.26
CA GLU A 123 7.04 -9.16 -18.76
C GLU A 123 7.61 -10.50 -18.26
N GLY A 124 6.71 -11.48 -18.04
CA GLY A 124 7.04 -12.80 -17.53
C GLY A 124 6.87 -12.96 -16.02
N ARG A 125 7.58 -13.94 -15.45
CA ARG A 125 7.34 -14.48 -14.10
C ARG A 125 8.35 -14.05 -13.05
N VAL A 126 9.25 -13.11 -13.38
CA VAL A 126 10.32 -12.69 -12.46
C VAL A 126 9.85 -11.56 -11.55
N PHE A 127 9.19 -10.55 -12.12
CA PHE A 127 8.92 -9.29 -11.45
C PHE A 127 8.09 -9.43 -10.17
N LEU A 128 6.84 -9.93 -10.28
CA LEU A 128 5.92 -10.00 -9.14
C LEU A 128 6.37 -10.99 -8.04
N PRO A 129 6.87 -12.21 -8.36
CA PRO A 129 7.39 -13.12 -7.34
C PRO A 129 8.59 -12.56 -6.59
N ARG A 130 9.56 -11.96 -7.29
CA ARG A 130 10.77 -11.42 -6.68
C ARG A 130 10.46 -10.35 -5.64
N LEU A 131 9.50 -9.46 -5.93
CA LEU A 131 9.07 -8.44 -4.98
C LEU A 131 8.44 -9.05 -3.72
N ARG A 132 7.62 -10.10 -3.86
CA ARG A 132 7.02 -10.80 -2.70
C ARG A 132 8.02 -11.60 -1.86
N GLU A 133 9.13 -12.04 -2.46
CA GLU A 133 10.20 -12.73 -1.73
C GLU A 133 11.10 -11.75 -0.97
N ARG A 134 11.33 -10.56 -1.55
CA ARG A 134 12.22 -9.55 -0.96
C ARG A 134 11.58 -8.75 0.17
N TYR A 135 10.29 -8.44 0.06
CA TYR A 135 9.54 -7.57 0.99
C TYR A 135 8.33 -8.28 1.57
#